data_AF-A0A7M2A1Q5-F1
#
_entry.id   AF-A0A7M2A1Q5-F1
#
_cell.length_a   1.000
_cell.length_b   1.000
_cell.length_c   1.000
_cell.angle_alpha   90.00
_cell.angle_beta   90.00
_cell.angle_gamma   90.00
#
_symmetry.space_group_name_H-M   'P 1'
#
loop_
_entity.id
_entity.type
_entity.pdbx_description
1 polymer ?
#
loop_
_entity_poly.entity_id
_entity_poly.type
_entity_poly.pdbx_seq_one_letter_code
_entity_poly.pdbx_strand_id
1 'polypeptide(L)'
;MSDMNYNDNDNNKNKQPDFAAVRGEEKLQALRDLIELTDNHLIHQVLAIGLDSHEEDLVRIEAWRALGMAGSSALLDEILHAAAQLVRDSEEDEDVQNYVLQTLALLPITEAEIQLAQEVLEGDAYILVKWAAFAILVAHQHVSGARSALESLQYHPDFGASARRELHPN
;
A
#
# COMPACT_ATOMS: atom_id res chain seq x y z
N MET A 1 17.97 6.89 53.72
CA MET A 1 18.49 7.83 52.69
C MET A 1 19.45 6.99 51.86
N SER A 2 19.08 6.54 50.67
CA SER A 2 18.53 7.35 49.58
C SER A 2 17.56 6.54 48.73
N ASP A 3 16.36 7.08 48.52
CA ASP A 3 15.41 6.61 47.52
C ASP A 3 15.96 6.95 46.12
N MET A 4 16.26 5.92 45.33
CA MET A 4 16.56 6.09 43.91
C MET A 4 15.25 6.29 43.17
N ASN A 5 14.96 7.56 42.91
CA ASN A 5 13.88 8.02 42.07
C ASN A 5 14.16 7.62 40.62
N TYR A 6 13.57 6.52 40.16
CA TYR A 6 13.46 6.20 38.73
C TYR A 6 12.40 7.14 38.15
N ASN A 7 12.85 8.31 37.71
CA ASN A 7 12.02 9.22 36.94
C ASN A 7 12.90 9.78 35.82
N ASP A 8 12.90 9.11 34.68
CA ASP A 8 13.31 9.75 33.44
C ASP A 8 12.37 9.36 32.29
N ASN A 9 11.34 10.20 32.17
CA ASN A 9 10.86 10.80 30.93
C ASN A 9 10.42 9.87 29.79
N ASP A 10 9.18 9.45 29.94
CA ASP A 10 8.16 9.15 28.93
C ASP A 10 7.86 10.38 28.03
N ASN A 11 8.88 10.93 27.34
CA ASN A 11 8.77 12.18 26.57
C ASN A 11 9.32 12.10 25.12
N ASN A 12 9.56 10.90 24.58
CA ASN A 12 10.09 10.72 23.22
C ASN A 12 9.09 10.10 22.23
N LYS A 13 7.77 10.24 22.47
CA LYS A 13 6.72 9.72 21.57
C LYS A 13 6.36 10.65 20.40
N ASN A 14 6.95 11.86 20.34
CA ASN A 14 6.59 12.89 19.37
C ASN A 14 7.74 13.35 18.46
N LYS A 15 8.88 12.66 18.42
CA LYS A 15 9.88 12.93 17.38
C LYS A 15 9.50 12.15 16.14
N GLN A 16 9.04 12.86 15.12
CA GLN A 16 8.93 12.29 13.78
C GLN A 16 10.26 11.66 13.37
N PRO A 17 10.25 10.44 12.80
CA PRO A 17 11.46 9.80 12.33
C PRO A 17 12.11 10.65 11.24
N ASP A 18 13.41 10.90 11.38
CA ASP A 18 14.23 11.49 10.31
C ASP A 18 14.76 10.34 9.44
N PHE A 19 14.02 10.01 8.39
CA PHE A 19 14.36 8.88 7.51
C PHE A 19 15.64 9.10 6.70
N ALA A 20 16.12 10.35 6.59
CA ALA A 20 17.40 10.63 5.94
C ALA A 20 18.61 10.22 6.80
N ALA A 21 18.42 10.12 8.12
CA ALA A 21 19.48 9.79 9.08
C ALA A 21 19.64 8.29 9.35
N VAL A 22 18.63 7.46 9.00
CA VAL A 22 18.60 6.01 9.27
C VAL A 22 18.66 5.19 7.97
N ARG A 23 19.13 3.94 8.04
CA ARG A 23 19.29 3.03 6.88
C ARG A 23 18.91 1.59 7.23
N GLY A 24 18.57 0.80 6.20
CA GLY A 24 18.31 -0.64 6.33
C GLY A 24 17.30 -0.97 7.44
N GLU A 25 17.69 -1.86 8.36
CA GLU A 25 16.83 -2.34 9.46
C GLU A 25 16.28 -1.23 10.36
N GLU A 26 17.05 -0.18 10.65
CA GLU A 26 16.57 0.93 11.48
C GLU A 26 15.45 1.71 10.78
N LYS A 27 15.59 1.90 9.46
CA LYS A 27 14.58 2.55 8.62
C LYS A 27 13.33 1.67 8.52
N LEU A 28 13.50 0.37 8.30
CA LEU A 28 12.43 -0.63 8.28
C LEU A 28 11.64 -0.63 9.59
N GLN A 29 12.33 -0.66 10.74
CA GLN A 29 11.68 -0.64 12.04
C GLN A 29 10.97 0.71 12.30
N ALA A 30 11.57 1.83 11.89
CA ALA A 30 10.90 3.13 11.99
C ALA A 30 9.60 3.19 11.17
N LEU A 31 9.57 2.60 9.97
CA LEU A 31 8.35 2.46 9.17
C LEU A 31 7.31 1.53 9.83
N ARG A 32 7.74 0.45 10.50
CA ARG A 32 6.87 -0.44 11.30
C ARG A 32 6.20 0.25 12.45
N ASP A 33 6.93 1.14 13.11
CA ASP A 33 6.46 1.83 14.30
C ASP A 33 5.49 2.98 13.97
N LEU A 34 5.34 3.34 12.69
CA LEU A 34 4.33 4.31 12.26
C LEU A 34 2.91 3.77 12.48
N ILE A 35 2.17 4.44 13.35
CA ILE A 35 0.74 4.19 13.61
C ILE A 35 -0.18 5.19 12.89
N GLU A 36 0.38 6.31 12.41
CA GLU A 36 -0.33 7.34 11.65
C GLU A 36 0.65 8.15 10.80
N LEU A 37 0.15 8.76 9.71
CA LEU A 37 0.90 9.71 8.88
C LEU A 37 0.41 11.12 9.20
N THR A 38 1.09 11.76 10.16
CA THR A 38 0.61 12.98 10.85
C THR A 38 0.54 14.22 9.97
N ASP A 39 1.38 14.32 8.94
CA ASP A 39 1.42 15.47 8.04
C ASP A 39 2.01 15.15 6.65
N ASN A 40 1.86 16.11 5.75
CA ASN A 40 2.34 16.03 4.36
C ASN A 40 3.86 15.83 4.25
N HIS A 41 4.65 16.34 5.19
CA HIS A 41 6.10 16.20 5.13
C HIS A 41 6.51 14.75 5.39
N LEU A 42 5.94 14.12 6.42
CA LEU A 42 6.14 12.70 6.69
C LEU A 42 5.64 11.82 5.52
N ILE A 43 4.47 12.14 4.96
CA ILE A 43 3.93 11.42 3.81
C ILE A 43 4.88 11.49 2.61
N HIS A 44 5.40 12.67 2.27
CA HIS A 44 6.38 12.80 1.19
C HIS A 44 7.66 12.02 1.46
N GLN A 45 8.16 11.99 2.70
CA GLN A 45 9.33 11.17 3.04
C GLN A 45 9.05 9.69 2.81
N VAL A 46 7.92 9.19 3.30
CA VAL A 46 7.53 7.78 3.13
C VAL A 46 7.30 7.45 1.64
N LEU A 47 6.65 8.34 0.88
CA LEU A 47 6.47 8.18 -0.56
C LEU A 47 7.81 8.15 -1.30
N ALA A 48 8.75 9.04 -0.95
CA ALA A 48 10.08 9.05 -1.54
C ALA A 48 10.84 7.74 -1.29
N ILE A 49 10.70 7.15 -0.09
CA ILE A 49 11.29 5.84 0.22
C ILE A 49 10.66 4.75 -0.66
N GLY A 50 9.33 4.71 -0.78
CA GLY A 50 8.63 3.70 -1.60
C GLY A 50 8.99 3.76 -3.10
N LEU A 51 9.39 4.94 -3.59
CA LEU A 51 9.77 5.19 -4.98
C LEU A 51 11.27 5.06 -5.26
N ASP A 52 12.12 4.95 -4.24
CA ASP A 52 13.58 4.88 -4.44
C ASP A 52 14.01 3.46 -4.82
N SER A 53 14.28 3.23 -6.10
CA SER A 53 14.77 1.94 -6.62
C SER A 53 16.19 1.58 -6.17
N HIS A 54 16.87 2.45 -5.41
CA HIS A 54 18.13 2.14 -4.74
C HIS A 54 17.96 1.72 -3.28
N GLU A 55 16.73 1.79 -2.75
CA GLU A 55 16.39 1.32 -1.41
C GLU A 55 16.07 -0.18 -1.41
N GLU A 56 16.29 -0.85 -0.28
CA GLU A 56 15.97 -2.28 -0.14
C GLU A 56 14.46 -2.53 -0.31
N ASP A 57 14.08 -3.56 -1.08
CA ASP A 57 12.65 -3.85 -1.37
C ASP A 57 11.81 -4.01 -0.12
N LEU A 58 12.34 -4.62 0.95
CA LEU A 58 11.64 -4.73 2.23
C LEU A 58 11.31 -3.38 2.87
N VAL A 59 12.20 -2.40 2.73
CA VAL A 59 11.98 -1.03 3.22
C VAL A 59 10.93 -0.33 2.35
N ARG A 60 11.01 -0.49 1.02
CA ARG A 60 10.06 0.08 0.07
C ARG A 60 8.65 -0.48 0.28
N ILE A 61 8.54 -1.80 0.44
CA ILE A 61 7.31 -2.52 0.81
C ILE A 61 6.70 -1.93 2.08
N GLU A 62 7.52 -1.69 3.10
CA GLU A 62 7.04 -1.15 4.36
C GLU A 62 6.60 0.31 4.27
N ALA A 63 7.26 1.09 3.41
CA ALA A 63 6.84 2.44 3.10
C ALA A 63 5.46 2.44 2.42
N TRP A 64 5.24 1.57 1.44
CA TRP A 64 3.93 1.42 0.80
C TRP A 64 2.85 0.96 1.79
N ARG A 65 3.14 -0.02 2.65
CA ARG A 65 2.22 -0.40 3.72
C ARG A 65 1.85 0.79 4.60
N ALA A 66 2.80 1.64 4.96
CA ALA A 66 2.54 2.83 5.77
C ALA A 66 1.67 3.85 5.01
N LEU A 67 1.89 4.04 3.71
CA LEU A 67 1.07 4.92 2.86
C LEU A 67 -0.41 4.53 2.82
N GLY A 68 -0.77 3.29 3.14
CA GLY A 68 -2.17 2.85 3.29
C GLY A 68 -2.96 3.64 4.34
N MET A 69 -2.27 4.37 5.24
CA MET A 69 -2.90 5.26 6.22
C MET A 69 -3.25 6.65 5.66
N ALA A 70 -2.83 6.98 4.43
CA ALA A 70 -2.94 8.32 3.86
C ALA A 70 -4.31 8.64 3.21
N GLY A 71 -5.37 7.87 3.50
CA GLY A 71 -6.65 7.97 2.80
C GLY A 71 -7.39 9.32 2.93
N SER A 72 -7.04 10.16 3.91
CA SER A 72 -7.60 11.51 4.06
C SER A 72 -6.56 12.61 3.80
N SER A 73 -5.41 12.25 3.25
CA SER A 73 -4.32 13.20 2.97
C SER A 73 -4.64 14.10 1.78
N ALA A 74 -4.15 15.34 1.82
CA ALA A 74 -4.14 16.23 0.66
C ALA A 74 -3.23 15.71 -0.48
N LEU A 75 -2.37 14.73 -0.20
CA LEU A 75 -1.45 14.10 -1.15
C LEU A 75 -1.98 12.78 -1.72
N LEU A 76 -3.23 12.42 -1.47
CA LEU A 76 -3.80 11.15 -1.92
C LEU A 76 -3.64 10.97 -3.44
N ASP A 77 -3.98 11.99 -4.24
CA ASP A 77 -3.87 11.92 -5.70
C ASP A 77 -2.41 11.67 -6.17
N GLU A 78 -1.43 12.24 -5.47
CA GLU A 78 -0.01 12.02 -5.76
C GLU A 78 0.40 10.57 -5.45
N ILE A 79 -0.06 10.02 -4.33
CA ILE A 79 0.19 8.62 -3.94
C ILE A 79 -0.44 7.66 -4.95
N LEU A 80 -1.69 7.89 -5.34
CA LEU A 80 -2.40 7.06 -6.33
C LEU A 80 -1.69 7.11 -7.70
N HIS A 81 -1.26 8.30 -8.13
CA HIS A 81 -0.52 8.45 -9.38
C HIS A 81 0.82 7.70 -9.36
N ALA A 82 1.57 7.84 -8.27
CA ALA A 82 2.85 7.16 -8.08
C ALA A 82 2.68 5.63 -8.04
N ALA A 83 1.65 5.14 -7.34
CA ALA A 83 1.31 3.73 -7.28
C ALA A 83 1.01 3.16 -8.68
N ALA A 84 0.22 3.89 -9.47
CA ALA A 84 -0.15 3.47 -10.82
C ALA A 84 1.02 3.47 -11.81
N GLN A 85 2.05 4.29 -11.59
CA GLN A 85 3.29 4.25 -12.37
C GLN A 85 4.11 3.01 -12.02
N LEU A 86 4.32 2.78 -10.73
CA LEU A 86 5.13 1.67 -10.23
C LEU A 86 4.54 0.31 -10.59
N VAL A 87 3.22 0.12 -10.44
CA VAL A 87 2.53 -1.13 -10.84
C VAL A 87 2.68 -1.43 -12.33
N ARG A 88 2.86 -0.41 -13.18
CA ARG A 88 3.03 -0.58 -14.63
C ARG A 88 4.48 -0.73 -15.07
N ASP A 89 5.43 -0.56 -14.16
CA ASP A 89 6.84 -0.74 -14.47
C ASP A 89 7.16 -2.24 -14.53
N SER A 90 7.50 -2.75 -15.71
CA SER A 90 7.80 -4.16 -15.92
C SER A 90 9.14 -4.60 -15.32
N GLU A 91 10.01 -3.65 -14.98
CA GLU A 91 11.31 -3.93 -14.34
C GLU A 91 11.23 -3.86 -12.81
N GLU A 92 10.07 -3.48 -12.26
CA GLU A 92 9.86 -3.41 -10.82
C GLU A 92 9.71 -4.81 -10.20
N ASP A 93 10.17 -4.94 -8.96
CA ASP A 93 10.04 -6.17 -8.21
C ASP A 93 8.56 -6.52 -7.91
N GLU A 94 8.21 -7.79 -8.09
CA GLU A 94 6.83 -8.28 -7.97
C GLU A 94 6.29 -8.18 -6.53
N ASP A 95 7.15 -8.25 -5.51
CA ASP A 95 6.73 -8.07 -4.11
C ASP A 95 6.42 -6.60 -3.84
N VAL A 96 7.20 -5.67 -4.42
CA VAL A 96 6.91 -4.23 -4.33
C VAL A 96 5.60 -3.92 -5.03
N GLN A 97 5.39 -4.36 -6.28
CA GLN A 97 4.13 -4.18 -7.01
C GLN A 97 2.92 -4.74 -6.24
N ASN A 98 3.07 -5.95 -5.67
CA ASN A 98 2.05 -6.58 -4.85
C ASN A 98 1.66 -5.69 -3.66
N TYR A 99 2.63 -5.16 -2.91
CA TYR A 99 2.35 -4.29 -1.77
C TYR A 99 1.79 -2.91 -2.16
N VAL A 100 2.16 -2.38 -3.33
CA VAL A 100 1.53 -1.16 -3.86
C VAL A 100 0.05 -1.40 -4.14
N LEU A 101 -0.31 -2.53 -4.76
CA LEU A 101 -1.72 -2.88 -4.99
C LEU A 101 -2.48 -3.13 -3.69
N GLN A 102 -1.85 -3.79 -2.70
CA GLN A 102 -2.46 -3.93 -1.36
C GLN A 102 -2.68 -2.57 -0.69
N THR A 103 -1.79 -1.61 -0.92
CA THR A 103 -1.94 -0.23 -0.43
C THR A 103 -3.16 0.44 -1.07
N LEU A 104 -3.34 0.29 -2.39
CA LEU A 104 -4.51 0.81 -3.09
C LEU A 104 -5.82 0.19 -2.60
N ALA A 105 -5.81 -1.07 -2.16
CA ALA A 105 -7.00 -1.69 -1.55
C ALA A 105 -7.44 -1.04 -0.23
N LEU A 106 -6.54 -0.30 0.45
CA LEU A 106 -6.82 0.40 1.71
C LEU A 106 -7.20 1.87 1.52
N LEU A 107 -6.79 2.47 0.41
CA LEU A 107 -7.01 3.88 0.13
C LEU A 107 -8.37 4.13 -0.53
N PRO A 108 -8.97 5.32 -0.37
CA PRO A 108 -10.03 5.76 -1.26
C PRO A 108 -9.48 5.85 -2.69
N ILE A 109 -10.14 5.18 -3.62
CA ILE A 109 -9.73 5.13 -5.02
C ILE A 109 -10.86 5.54 -5.96
N THR A 110 -10.52 5.70 -7.23
CA THR A 110 -11.45 6.07 -8.31
C THR A 110 -11.55 4.96 -9.36
N GLU A 111 -12.32 5.22 -10.42
CA GLU A 111 -12.38 4.32 -11.58
C GLU A 111 -11.00 4.07 -12.22
N ALA A 112 -10.05 4.99 -12.07
CA ALA A 112 -8.70 4.84 -12.63
C ALA A 112 -7.94 3.67 -12.01
N GLU A 113 -8.03 3.49 -10.70
CA GLU A 113 -7.38 2.37 -10.00
C GLU A 113 -8.14 1.05 -10.22
N ILE A 114 -9.46 1.10 -10.43
CA ILE A 114 -10.24 -0.07 -10.89
C ILE A 114 -9.80 -0.50 -12.29
N GLN A 115 -9.50 0.44 -13.17
CA GLN A 115 -8.96 0.14 -14.49
C GLN A 115 -7.54 -0.44 -14.41
N LEU A 116 -6.68 0.12 -13.55
CA LEU A 116 -5.35 -0.43 -13.27
C LEU A 116 -5.43 -1.88 -12.77
N ALA A 117 -6.33 -2.17 -11.83
CA ALA A 117 -6.51 -3.53 -11.31
C ALA A 117 -6.94 -4.51 -12.43
N GLN A 118 -7.82 -4.09 -13.34
CA GLN A 118 -8.20 -4.90 -14.50
C GLN A 118 -7.02 -5.12 -15.46
N GLU A 119 -6.23 -4.08 -15.76
CA GLU A 119 -5.02 -4.20 -16.58
C GLU A 119 -4.07 -5.28 -16.02
N VAL A 120 -3.84 -5.29 -14.71
CA VAL A 120 -2.99 -6.29 -14.04
C VAL A 120 -3.58 -7.70 -14.13
N LEU A 121 -4.89 -7.85 -13.92
CA LEU A 121 -5.57 -9.15 -13.97
C LEU A 121 -5.53 -9.77 -15.37
N GLU A 122 -5.73 -8.95 -16.40
CA GLU A 122 -5.72 -9.35 -17.81
C GLU A 122 -4.31 -9.55 -18.38
N GLY A 123 -3.31 -8.90 -17.80
CA GLY A 123 -1.91 -8.98 -18.20
C GLY A 123 -1.21 -10.30 -17.86
N ASP A 124 0.11 -10.31 -17.90
CA ASP A 124 0.98 -11.46 -17.60
C ASP A 124 1.66 -11.37 -16.23
N ALA A 125 1.22 -10.44 -15.38
CA ALA A 125 1.72 -10.25 -14.02
C ALA A 125 1.71 -11.55 -13.19
N TYR A 126 2.65 -11.66 -12.26
CA TYR A 126 2.73 -12.81 -11.36
C TYR A 126 1.45 -13.00 -10.55
N ILE A 127 1.14 -14.26 -10.21
CA ILE A 127 -0.16 -14.61 -9.63
C ILE A 127 -0.45 -13.85 -8.32
N LEU A 128 0.57 -13.56 -7.50
CA LEU A 128 0.41 -12.78 -6.27
C LEU A 128 0.02 -11.32 -6.56
N VAL A 129 0.64 -10.69 -7.56
CA VAL A 129 0.31 -9.34 -8.03
C VAL A 129 -1.13 -9.31 -8.54
N LYS A 130 -1.55 -10.33 -9.30
CA LYS A 130 -2.94 -10.47 -9.74
C LYS A 130 -3.92 -10.65 -8.58
N TRP A 131 -3.57 -11.40 -7.53
CA TRP A 131 -4.41 -11.51 -6.33
C TRP A 131 -4.54 -10.17 -5.61
N ALA A 132 -3.49 -9.36 -5.55
CA ALA A 132 -3.57 -8.01 -4.99
C ALA A 132 -4.48 -7.08 -5.82
N ALA A 133 -4.38 -7.15 -7.15
CA ALA A 133 -5.31 -6.43 -8.03
C ALA A 133 -6.76 -6.91 -7.88
N PHE A 134 -6.99 -8.21 -7.73
CA PHE A 134 -8.31 -8.75 -7.40
C PHE A 134 -8.84 -8.18 -6.07
N ALA A 135 -7.98 -8.07 -5.05
CA ALA A 135 -8.36 -7.53 -3.74
C ALA A 135 -8.84 -6.07 -3.82
N ILE A 136 -8.30 -5.26 -4.74
CA ILE A 136 -8.81 -3.89 -5.01
C ILE A 136 -10.27 -3.95 -5.46
N LEU A 137 -10.61 -4.81 -6.44
CA LEU A 137 -11.98 -4.94 -6.91
C LEU A 137 -12.95 -5.36 -5.79
N VAL A 138 -12.51 -6.26 -4.90
CA VAL A 138 -13.29 -6.74 -3.76
C VAL A 138 -13.48 -5.64 -2.71
N ALA A 139 -12.43 -4.91 -2.36
CA ALA A 139 -12.49 -3.84 -1.37
C ALA A 139 -13.38 -2.67 -1.85
N HIS A 140 -13.40 -2.42 -3.15
CA HIS A 140 -14.00 -1.22 -3.75
C HIS A 140 -15.18 -1.52 -4.66
N GLN A 141 -16.01 -2.53 -4.35
CA GLN A 141 -17.20 -2.89 -5.16
C GLN A 141 -18.20 -1.73 -5.40
N HIS A 142 -18.15 -0.70 -4.56
CA HIS A 142 -18.98 0.49 -4.67
C HIS A 142 -18.48 1.49 -5.73
N VAL A 143 -17.20 1.40 -6.12
CA VAL A 143 -16.61 2.20 -7.19
C VAL A 143 -17.10 1.64 -8.53
N SER A 144 -17.45 2.55 -9.42
CA SER A 144 -17.94 2.23 -10.77
C SER A 144 -16.92 1.35 -11.52
N GLY A 145 -17.42 0.36 -12.25
CA GLY A 145 -16.62 -0.66 -12.93
C GLY A 145 -16.20 -1.85 -12.06
N ALA A 146 -16.02 -1.68 -10.74
CA ALA A 146 -15.44 -2.73 -9.88
C ALA A 146 -16.30 -4.00 -9.84
N ARG A 147 -17.61 -3.84 -9.64
CA ARG A 147 -18.56 -4.96 -9.62
C ARG A 147 -18.63 -5.67 -10.99
N SER A 148 -18.65 -4.91 -12.09
CA SER A 148 -18.67 -5.49 -13.44
C SER A 148 -17.39 -6.26 -13.75
N ALA A 149 -16.23 -5.78 -13.28
CA ALA A 149 -14.98 -6.52 -13.38
C ALA A 149 -15.01 -7.82 -12.56
N LEU A 150 -15.57 -7.82 -11.34
CA LEU A 150 -15.78 -9.08 -10.60
C LEU A 150 -16.72 -10.03 -11.34
N GLU A 151 -17.79 -9.50 -11.95
CA GLU A 151 -18.76 -10.31 -12.69
C GLU A 151 -18.12 -11.01 -13.91
N SER A 152 -17.20 -10.35 -14.61
CA SER A 152 -16.48 -10.95 -15.74
C SER A 152 -15.52 -12.06 -15.29
N LEU A 153 -14.97 -11.95 -14.08
CA LEU A 153 -14.05 -12.94 -13.50
C LEU A 153 -14.73 -14.22 -13.03
N GLN A 154 -16.06 -14.29 -12.96
CA GLN A 154 -16.78 -15.46 -12.42
C GLN A 154 -16.45 -16.79 -13.11
N TYR A 155 -15.93 -16.78 -14.34
CA TYR A 155 -15.50 -17.98 -15.07
C TYR A 155 -13.98 -18.06 -15.27
N HIS A 156 -13.22 -17.11 -14.70
CA HIS A 156 -11.77 -17.12 -14.77
C HIS A 156 -11.20 -18.37 -14.06
N PRO A 157 -10.21 -19.07 -14.64
CA PRO A 157 -9.65 -20.28 -14.05
C PRO A 157 -9.14 -20.06 -12.61
N ASP A 158 -8.40 -18.98 -12.39
CA ASP A 158 -7.82 -18.70 -11.06
C ASP A 158 -8.77 -17.94 -10.11
N PHE A 159 -9.53 -16.96 -10.61
CA PHE A 159 -10.32 -16.05 -9.77
C PHE A 159 -11.82 -16.38 -9.70
N GLY A 160 -12.34 -17.27 -10.54
CA GLY A 160 -13.79 -17.45 -10.69
C GLY A 160 -14.49 -17.99 -9.45
N ALA A 161 -13.85 -18.86 -8.67
CA ALA A 161 -14.40 -19.31 -7.40
C ALA A 161 -14.51 -18.17 -6.38
N SER A 162 -13.46 -17.34 -6.28
CA SER A 162 -13.44 -16.18 -5.40
C SER A 162 -14.44 -15.11 -5.84
N ALA A 163 -14.46 -14.75 -7.13
CA ALA A 163 -15.39 -13.76 -7.68
C ALA A 163 -16.86 -14.11 -7.39
N ARG A 164 -17.26 -15.37 -7.60
CA ARG A 164 -18.63 -15.83 -7.27
C ARG A 164 -18.95 -15.70 -5.79
N ARG A 165 -18.00 -16.01 -4.91
CA ARG A 165 -18.18 -15.89 -3.45
C ARG A 165 -18.39 -14.43 -3.03
N GLU A 166 -17.61 -13.51 -3.59
CA GLU A 166 -17.71 -12.09 -3.24
C GLU A 166 -18.98 -11.42 -3.79
N LEU A 167 -19.47 -11.85 -4.96
CA LEU A 167 -20.70 -11.31 -5.57
C LEU A 167 -21.99 -11.88 -4.97
N HIS A 168 -21.92 -13.10 -4.44
CA HIS A 168 -23.05 -13.85 -3.88
C HIS A 168 -22.71 -14.37 -2.47
N PRO A 169 -22.54 -13.47 -1.48
CA PRO A 169 -22.33 -13.88 -0.10
C PRO A 169 -23.59 -14.61 0.42
N ASN A 170 -23.37 -15.75 1.08
CA ASN A 170 -24.45 -16.53 1.71
C ASN A 170 -25.13 -15.77 2.86
#